data_AF-A0A2W0AXC2-F1
#
_entry.id   AF-A0A2W0AXC2-F1
#
_cell.length_a   1.000
_cell.length_b   1.000
_cell.length_c   1.000
_cell.angle_alpha   90.00
_cell.angle_beta   90.00
_cell.angle_gamma   90.00
#
_symmetry.space_group_name_H-M   'P 1'
#
loop_
_entity.id
_entity.type
_entity.pdbx_description
1 polymer ?
#
loop_
_entity_poly.entity_id
_entity_poly.type
_entity_poly.pdbx_seq_one_letter_code
_entity_poly.pdbx_strand_id
1 'polypeptide(L)'
;MWIIKTTLLSLAVVLLCASGFSKEKPWREIRSPHFRVITNGSEGAGRRVAREFEQMRAVFASEFPGYRLDSAEPLLILAPEDEYATKKLIPEFWRHSGPKPAGVYFHSWEQPYALVRLDVVGSDKIARDEFAVVYHEYVHSLLHLNLHWLPTWLDEGLAEFYSYTRFEGNRTIIGAPPRDKWALAVLQSRTTIPLAKLLDQRGSFTRSDEDTELFYEQSWALTHFLTLGPGMDGGDRLKKFYKATQQGVEQKKAFQDAFGDFEHVQKDFDQYIRLFAFHAAVIPNPPKVDDKDLITRSMTVAETEGELSSFYATTKQWKLARESAESALKNDAKLALAHQMLGFVWLQEGKDREALGEFVQAVELDKRMYRAQFAKTMLSPLPHATSLDDRMAYRLVLLQTLEANPQFAPAYVELAKFYVAQGDPDQALRLALKAEKLEPWRAGYHLLAGQILLRLDRAADAASYAAYVADRWTSPDRDEAMELWNLVPVTKRPAQGPAEIAERHDVSSAEGIVKLVACDEHKMTMTLEQGRQPLTFRVQHGTAGGFSDTLWFGEDHFTPCYHTTGLRAVVQYKPAADKSYAGDLVFFGFRDDLPAAPAGAATAPRAK
;
A
#
# COMPACT_ATOMS: atom_id res chain seq x y z
N MET A 1 -1.76 -79.37 22.37
CA MET A 1 -1.11 -78.05 22.22
C MET A 1 -2.20 -77.00 22.12
N TRP A 2 -2.09 -75.97 22.94
CA TRP A 2 -3.15 -75.06 23.35
C TRP A 2 -3.78 -74.24 22.21
N ILE A 3 -5.11 -74.18 22.24
CA ILE A 3 -5.96 -73.22 21.54
C ILE A 3 -6.21 -72.09 22.53
N ILE A 4 -5.75 -70.88 22.24
CA ILE A 4 -6.21 -69.66 22.93
C ILE A 4 -6.87 -68.77 21.88
N LYS A 5 -8.20 -68.70 21.96
CA LYS A 5 -9.00 -67.59 21.43
C LYS A 5 -8.84 -66.42 22.39
N THR A 6 -8.29 -65.31 21.93
CA THR A 6 -8.29 -64.04 22.66
C THR A 6 -9.29 -63.08 22.02
N THR A 7 -10.30 -62.78 22.80
CA THR A 7 -11.39 -61.84 22.56
C THR A 7 -10.82 -60.42 22.53
N LEU A 8 -10.95 -59.71 21.39
CA LEU A 8 -10.65 -58.29 21.28
C LEU A 8 -11.86 -57.49 21.78
N LEU A 9 -11.72 -56.86 22.94
CA LEU A 9 -12.66 -55.89 23.49
C LEU A 9 -12.38 -54.53 22.80
N SER A 10 -13.31 -54.07 21.97
CA SER A 10 -13.23 -52.76 21.31
C SER A 10 -13.53 -51.64 22.33
N LEU A 11 -12.49 -50.98 22.84
CA LEU A 11 -12.63 -49.74 23.60
C LEU A 11 -12.75 -48.59 22.60
N ALA A 12 -13.99 -48.13 22.34
CA ALA A 12 -14.24 -46.93 21.55
C ALA A 12 -13.81 -45.70 22.35
N VAL A 13 -12.58 -45.23 22.11
CA VAL A 13 -12.13 -43.90 22.54
C VAL A 13 -12.79 -42.90 21.61
N VAL A 14 -13.85 -42.23 22.08
CA VAL A 14 -14.36 -41.02 21.46
C VAL A 14 -13.32 -39.93 21.69
N LEU A 15 -12.41 -39.76 20.74
CA LEU A 15 -11.59 -38.57 20.62
C LEU A 15 -12.51 -37.40 20.24
N LEU A 16 -13.00 -36.68 21.25
CA LEU A 16 -13.44 -35.31 21.07
C LEU A 16 -12.21 -34.49 20.63
N CYS A 17 -12.05 -34.32 19.32
CA CYS A 17 -11.23 -33.25 18.76
C CYS A 17 -11.89 -31.92 19.09
N ALA A 18 -11.76 -31.48 20.34
CA ALA A 18 -11.84 -30.06 20.63
C ALA A 18 -10.59 -29.45 19.99
N SER A 19 -10.78 -28.72 18.90
CA SER A 19 -9.78 -27.81 18.33
C SER A 19 -9.45 -26.78 19.41
N GLY A 20 -8.53 -27.13 20.31
CA GLY A 20 -8.06 -26.24 21.35
C GLY A 20 -7.27 -25.13 20.68
N PHE A 21 -7.94 -24.03 20.34
CA PHE A 21 -7.27 -22.75 20.18
C PHE A 21 -6.54 -22.51 21.49
N SER A 22 -5.20 -22.59 21.46
CA SER A 22 -4.41 -22.03 22.56
C SER A 22 -4.82 -20.57 22.68
N LYS A 23 -5.41 -20.19 23.81
CA LYS A 23 -5.80 -18.80 24.06
C LYS A 23 -4.59 -17.91 23.80
N GLU A 24 -4.78 -16.87 22.98
CA GLU A 24 -3.73 -15.87 22.73
C GLU A 24 -3.32 -15.26 24.08
N LYS A 25 -2.01 -15.05 24.25
CA LYS A 25 -1.51 -14.45 25.49
C LYS A 25 -1.53 -12.93 25.34
N PRO A 26 -1.60 -12.18 26.45
CA PRO A 26 -1.39 -10.74 26.39
C PRO A 26 -0.05 -10.40 25.73
N TRP A 27 -0.10 -9.62 24.65
CA TRP A 27 1.10 -9.02 24.07
C TRP A 27 1.51 -7.79 24.88
N ARG A 28 2.69 -7.28 24.58
CA ARG A 28 3.23 -6.06 25.18
C ARG A 28 3.21 -4.94 24.15
N GLU A 29 2.83 -3.76 24.60
CA GLU A 29 2.93 -2.52 23.84
C GLU A 29 4.12 -1.69 24.35
N ILE A 30 4.91 -1.18 23.42
CA ILE A 30 5.96 -0.19 23.65
C ILE A 30 5.58 1.04 22.85
N ARG A 31 5.36 2.17 23.53
CA ARG A 31 5.11 3.47 22.92
C ARG A 31 6.37 4.33 23.00
N SER A 32 6.66 4.97 21.90
CA SER A 32 7.65 6.03 21.76
C SER A 32 6.94 7.31 21.29
N PRO A 33 7.62 8.46 21.18
CA PRO A 33 7.00 9.69 20.71
C PRO A 33 6.25 9.58 19.37
N HIS A 34 6.74 8.75 18.43
CA HIS A 34 6.18 8.64 17.08
C HIS A 34 5.72 7.22 16.71
N PHE A 35 6.19 6.19 17.41
CA PHE A 35 5.89 4.80 17.07
C PHE A 35 5.21 4.01 18.18
N ARG A 36 4.42 3.03 17.76
CA ARG A 36 3.81 2.00 18.61
C ARG A 36 4.33 0.64 18.15
N VAL A 37 4.98 -0.10 19.03
CA VAL A 37 5.43 -1.47 18.81
C VAL A 37 4.58 -2.41 19.66
N ILE A 38 4.05 -3.46 19.05
CA ILE A 38 3.37 -4.55 19.76
C ILE A 38 4.12 -5.87 19.53
N THR A 39 4.32 -6.65 20.60
CA THR A 39 5.18 -7.83 20.56
C THR A 39 4.76 -8.91 21.56
N ASN A 40 4.87 -10.18 21.17
CA ASN A 40 4.84 -11.33 22.08
C ASN A 40 6.22 -11.68 22.66
N GLY A 41 7.29 -10.99 22.23
CA GLY A 41 8.65 -11.19 22.71
C GLY A 41 8.99 -10.43 24.00
N SER A 42 10.28 -10.37 24.31
CA SER A 42 10.77 -9.68 25.51
C SER A 42 10.62 -8.15 25.44
N GLU A 43 10.40 -7.50 26.58
CA GLU A 43 10.34 -6.03 26.66
C GLU A 43 11.61 -5.38 26.11
N GLY A 44 12.79 -5.91 26.46
CA GLY A 44 14.06 -5.38 26.00
C GLY A 44 14.20 -5.40 24.47
N ALA A 45 13.74 -6.47 23.82
CA ALA A 45 13.74 -6.56 22.36
C ALA A 45 12.76 -5.56 21.71
N GLY A 46 11.54 -5.46 22.22
CA GLY A 46 10.57 -4.47 21.75
C GLY A 46 11.03 -3.01 21.93
N ARG A 47 11.66 -2.69 23.07
CA ARG A 47 12.25 -1.37 23.33
C ARG A 47 13.41 -1.06 22.38
N ARG A 48 14.23 -2.06 22.00
CA ARG A 48 15.28 -1.88 20.99
C ARG A 48 14.68 -1.53 19.64
N VAL A 49 13.68 -2.29 19.16
CA VAL A 49 12.99 -1.97 17.90
C VAL A 49 12.43 -0.55 17.90
N ALA A 50 11.68 -0.16 18.95
CA ALA A 50 11.13 1.18 19.06
C ALA A 50 12.20 2.27 19.00
N ARG A 51 13.33 2.07 19.69
CA ARG A 51 14.47 2.99 19.68
C ARG A 51 15.05 3.13 18.28
N GLU A 52 15.26 2.04 17.56
CA GLU A 52 15.89 2.09 16.24
C GLU A 52 15.00 2.80 15.20
N PHE A 53 13.68 2.63 15.27
CA PHE A 53 12.75 3.44 14.47
C PHE A 53 12.83 4.94 14.82
N GLU A 54 12.82 5.30 16.11
CA GLU A 54 12.99 6.70 16.54
C GLU A 54 14.33 7.30 16.11
N GLN A 55 15.39 6.50 16.19
CA GLN A 55 16.74 6.89 15.84
C GLN A 55 16.85 7.15 14.33
N MET A 56 16.26 6.29 13.50
CA MET A 56 16.22 6.50 12.06
C MET A 56 15.32 7.68 11.67
N ARG A 57 14.16 7.84 12.32
CA ARG A 57 13.30 9.03 12.14
C ARG A 57 14.05 10.32 12.47
N ALA A 58 14.86 10.33 13.53
CA ALA A 58 15.64 11.49 13.92
C ALA A 58 16.73 11.85 12.89
N VAL A 59 17.33 10.85 12.23
CA VAL A 59 18.22 11.06 11.07
C VAL A 59 17.46 11.75 9.95
N PHE A 60 16.29 11.25 9.58
CA PHE A 60 15.51 11.85 8.51
C PHE A 60 15.02 13.27 8.85
N ALA A 61 14.67 13.53 10.10
CA ALA A 61 14.31 14.87 10.56
C ALA A 61 15.46 15.88 10.46
N SER A 62 16.70 15.43 10.70
CA SER A 62 17.91 16.25 10.58
C SER A 62 18.27 16.53 9.13
N GLU A 63 18.32 15.47 8.30
CA GLU A 63 18.88 15.56 6.96
C GLU A 63 17.85 15.97 5.88
N PHE A 64 16.56 15.80 6.16
CA PHE A 64 15.47 16.10 5.23
C PHE A 64 14.39 16.99 5.88
N PRO A 65 14.70 18.25 6.25
CA PRO A 65 13.78 19.12 6.99
C PRO A 65 12.48 19.47 6.22
N GLY A 66 12.40 19.18 4.93
CA GLY A 66 11.19 19.33 4.12
C GLY A 66 10.32 18.07 4.01
N TYR A 67 10.77 16.92 4.52
CA TYR A 67 10.04 15.67 4.43
C TYR A 67 8.99 15.59 5.54
N ARG A 68 7.82 15.08 5.18
CA ARG A 68 6.83 14.63 6.15
C ARG A 68 7.28 13.28 6.70
N LEU A 69 7.30 13.15 8.01
CA LEU A 69 7.76 11.93 8.69
C LEU A 69 6.64 11.17 9.39
N ASP A 70 5.45 11.76 9.45
CA ASP A 70 4.29 11.23 10.15
C ASP A 70 3.10 11.17 9.20
N SER A 71 2.50 9.99 9.08
CA SER A 71 1.29 9.70 8.29
C SER A 71 0.02 10.01 9.08
N ALA A 72 -1.13 9.86 8.42
CA ALA A 72 -2.44 10.05 9.06
C ALA A 72 -2.70 9.04 10.19
N GLU A 73 -2.36 7.78 9.93
CA GLU A 73 -2.27 6.74 10.93
C GLU A 73 -0.79 6.35 11.06
N PRO A 74 -0.16 6.53 12.23
CA PRO A 74 1.25 6.20 12.43
C PRO A 74 1.52 4.73 12.16
N LEU A 75 2.71 4.41 11.64
CA LEU A 75 3.16 3.04 11.41
C LEU A 75 3.05 2.20 12.69
N LEU A 76 2.29 1.10 12.63
CA LEU A 76 2.19 0.13 13.71
C LEU A 76 3.19 -1.00 13.48
N ILE A 77 4.09 -1.21 14.44
CA ILE A 77 5.16 -2.18 14.32
C ILE A 77 4.76 -3.46 15.06
N LEU A 78 4.58 -4.54 14.30
CA LEU A 78 4.40 -5.89 14.83
C LEU A 78 5.77 -6.55 14.95
N ALA A 79 6.22 -6.84 16.17
CA ALA A 79 7.53 -7.43 16.41
C ALA A 79 7.40 -8.85 16.97
N PRO A 80 7.06 -9.86 16.14
CA PRO A 80 6.96 -11.24 16.60
C PRO A 80 8.29 -11.77 17.14
N GLU A 81 8.21 -12.61 18.17
CA GLU A 81 9.38 -13.13 18.90
C GLU A 81 10.34 -13.93 18.02
N ASP A 82 9.79 -14.69 17.05
CA ASP A 82 10.55 -15.61 16.22
C ASP A 82 9.86 -15.94 14.88
N GLU A 83 10.51 -16.81 14.11
CA GLU A 83 9.98 -17.34 12.86
C GLU A 83 8.62 -18.04 13.01
N TYR A 84 8.38 -18.76 14.11
CA TYR A 84 7.13 -19.49 14.31
C TYR A 84 5.94 -18.55 14.55
N ALA A 85 6.12 -17.53 15.39
CA ALA A 85 5.15 -16.47 15.60
C ALA A 85 4.87 -15.70 14.29
N THR A 86 5.92 -15.40 13.53
CA THR A 86 5.79 -14.74 12.22
C THR A 86 4.99 -15.55 11.22
N LYS A 87 5.30 -16.85 11.11
CA LYS A 87 4.56 -17.77 10.23
C LYS A 87 3.08 -17.86 10.57
N LYS A 88 2.70 -17.71 11.83
CA LYS A 88 1.27 -17.66 12.21
C LYS A 88 0.59 -16.39 11.73
N LEU A 89 1.30 -15.26 11.78
CA LEU A 89 0.79 -13.97 11.35
C LEU A 89 0.65 -13.90 9.83
N ILE A 90 1.64 -14.40 9.08
CA ILE A 90 1.75 -14.29 7.62
C ILE A 90 2.12 -15.64 6.96
N PRO A 91 1.25 -16.65 7.04
CA PRO A 91 1.54 -18.02 6.59
C PRO A 91 1.79 -18.14 5.08
N GLU A 92 1.32 -17.19 4.27
CA GLU A 92 1.48 -17.15 2.82
C GLU A 92 2.95 -17.10 2.38
N PHE A 93 3.82 -16.41 3.12
CA PHE A 93 5.27 -16.36 2.85
C PHE A 93 5.97 -17.72 3.05
N TRP A 94 5.32 -18.66 3.73
CA TRP A 94 5.79 -20.04 3.89
C TRP A 94 5.20 -21.03 2.89
N ARG A 95 4.33 -20.59 1.96
CA ARG A 95 3.79 -21.46 0.89
C ARG A 95 4.80 -21.71 -0.24
N HIS A 96 5.72 -20.77 -0.44
CA HIS A 96 6.77 -20.88 -1.45
C HIS A 96 8.08 -21.36 -0.84
N SER A 97 8.86 -22.12 -1.62
CA SER A 97 10.26 -22.41 -1.30
C SER A 97 11.07 -21.12 -1.51
N GLY A 98 11.98 -20.80 -0.60
CA GLY A 98 12.78 -19.57 -0.66
C GLY A 98 13.05 -18.95 0.72
N PRO A 99 13.88 -17.90 0.78
CA PRO A 99 14.19 -17.17 2.01
C PRO A 99 12.94 -16.69 2.73
N LYS A 100 13.00 -16.63 4.07
CA LYS A 100 11.88 -16.18 4.90
C LYS A 100 12.11 -14.75 5.35
N PRO A 101 11.07 -13.90 5.27
CA PRO A 101 11.25 -12.48 5.55
C PRO A 101 11.69 -12.29 7.01
N ALA A 102 12.72 -11.49 7.19
CA ALA A 102 13.11 -10.96 8.49
C ALA A 102 12.27 -9.72 8.86
N GLY A 103 11.66 -9.07 7.86
CA GLY A 103 10.62 -8.08 8.02
C GLY A 103 9.87 -7.86 6.72
N VAL A 104 8.74 -7.15 6.83
CA VAL A 104 7.86 -6.80 5.72
C VAL A 104 7.14 -5.50 6.05
N TYR A 105 7.14 -4.55 5.13
CA TYR A 105 6.23 -3.40 5.14
C TYR A 105 4.94 -3.73 4.41
N PHE A 106 3.81 -3.44 5.06
CA PHE A 106 2.48 -3.56 4.47
C PHE A 106 1.92 -2.16 4.25
N HIS A 107 1.76 -1.80 2.97
CA HIS A 107 0.91 -0.68 2.59
C HIS A 107 -0.53 -0.98 2.99
N SER A 108 -1.23 0.05 3.45
CA SER A 108 -2.64 -0.04 3.80
C SER A 108 -3.26 1.33 3.72
N TRP A 109 -4.51 1.37 3.32
CA TRP A 109 -5.34 2.57 3.32
C TRP A 109 -5.75 2.99 4.73
N GLU A 110 -5.90 2.05 5.65
CA GLU A 110 -6.30 2.30 7.03
C GLU A 110 -5.16 2.44 8.03
N GLN A 111 -4.21 1.50 8.01
CA GLN A 111 -3.19 1.35 9.02
C GLN A 111 -1.99 0.67 8.38
N PRO A 112 -0.91 1.40 8.08
CA PRO A 112 0.32 0.78 7.60
C PRO A 112 0.96 -0.03 8.73
N TYR A 113 1.58 -1.16 8.38
CA TYR A 113 2.29 -2.04 9.32
C TYR A 113 3.73 -2.25 8.88
N ALA A 114 4.62 -2.37 9.86
CA ALA A 114 5.92 -3.00 9.66
C ALA A 114 5.98 -4.25 10.55
N LEU A 115 6.28 -5.40 9.96
CA LEU A 115 6.56 -6.62 10.68
C LEU A 115 8.07 -6.78 10.83
N VAL A 116 8.55 -7.06 12.04
CA VAL A 116 10.00 -7.17 12.35
C VAL A 116 10.26 -8.40 13.23
N ARG A 117 11.06 -9.36 12.76
CA ARG A 117 11.39 -10.57 13.51
C ARG A 117 12.45 -10.33 14.59
N LEU A 118 12.09 -10.56 15.85
CA LEU A 118 12.99 -10.30 16.98
C LEU A 118 14.13 -11.30 17.14
N ASP A 119 14.02 -12.50 16.58
CA ASP A 119 15.10 -13.51 16.59
C ASP A 119 16.21 -13.17 15.58
N VAL A 120 15.90 -12.36 14.55
CA VAL A 120 16.88 -11.83 13.59
C VAL A 120 17.50 -10.54 14.11
N VAL A 121 16.68 -9.69 14.73
CA VAL A 121 17.08 -8.40 15.28
C VAL A 121 17.68 -8.56 16.69
N GLY A 122 19.00 -8.42 16.81
CA GLY A 122 19.71 -8.57 18.09
C GLY A 122 20.32 -9.95 18.34
N SER A 123 20.56 -10.75 17.30
CA SER A 123 21.35 -11.98 17.44
C SER A 123 22.83 -11.63 17.54
N ASP A 124 23.39 -11.68 18.76
CA ASP A 124 24.82 -11.46 19.13
C ASP A 124 25.84 -12.33 18.36
N LYS A 125 25.42 -13.12 17.36
CA LYS A 125 26.24 -14.20 16.81
C LYS A 125 27.23 -13.79 15.75
N ILE A 126 27.09 -12.65 15.08
CA ILE A 126 28.10 -11.97 14.26
C ILE A 126 27.49 -10.60 13.97
N ALA A 127 28.26 -9.51 14.08
CA ALA A 127 27.88 -8.14 13.73
C ALA A 127 27.42 -7.98 12.25
N ARG A 128 26.29 -8.57 11.90
CA ARG A 128 25.54 -8.36 10.66
C ARG A 128 24.70 -7.10 10.85
N ASP A 129 24.18 -6.51 9.79
CA ASP A 129 23.39 -5.28 9.88
C ASP A 129 22.01 -5.60 10.51
N GLU A 130 22.00 -5.86 11.83
CA GLU A 130 20.90 -6.50 12.59
C GLU A 130 19.58 -5.75 12.49
N PHE A 131 19.65 -4.45 12.27
CA PHE A 131 18.51 -3.54 12.14
C PHE A 131 18.30 -3.05 10.70
N ALA A 132 19.02 -3.59 9.71
CA ALA A 132 18.84 -3.19 8.32
C ALA A 132 17.39 -3.34 7.88
N VAL A 133 16.75 -4.44 8.26
CA VAL A 133 15.32 -4.68 8.03
C VAL A 133 14.47 -3.55 8.64
N VAL A 134 14.71 -3.18 9.89
CA VAL A 134 13.97 -2.12 10.58
C VAL A 134 14.04 -0.81 9.79
N TYR A 135 15.25 -0.43 9.36
CA TYR A 135 15.47 0.79 8.62
C TYR A 135 14.91 0.72 7.20
N HIS A 136 15.04 -0.42 6.52
CA HIS A 136 14.52 -0.68 5.18
C HIS A 136 13.00 -0.46 5.14
N GLU A 137 12.25 -1.14 6.03
CA GLU A 137 10.79 -1.00 6.08
C GLU A 137 10.37 0.43 6.46
N TYR A 138 11.12 1.09 7.35
CA TYR A 138 10.84 2.48 7.69
C TYR A 138 11.06 3.43 6.50
N VAL A 139 12.12 3.22 5.72
CA VAL A 139 12.44 4.07 4.56
C VAL A 139 11.33 3.97 3.51
N HIS A 140 10.79 2.79 3.23
CA HIS A 140 9.61 2.67 2.35
C HIS A 140 8.43 3.51 2.84
N SER A 141 8.16 3.53 4.15
CA SER A 141 7.09 4.37 4.71
C SER A 141 7.33 5.85 4.42
N LEU A 142 8.58 6.33 4.51
CA LEU A 142 8.93 7.73 4.24
C LEU A 142 8.91 8.08 2.76
N LEU A 143 9.38 7.20 1.89
CA LEU A 143 9.37 7.42 0.45
C LEU A 143 7.92 7.56 -0.04
N HIS A 144 7.04 6.63 0.31
CA HIS A 144 5.64 6.66 -0.11
C HIS A 144 4.80 7.76 0.55
N LEU A 145 5.26 8.31 1.68
CA LEU A 145 4.63 9.46 2.32
C LEU A 145 4.96 10.79 1.62
N ASN A 146 6.03 10.85 0.84
CA ASN A 146 6.53 12.11 0.28
C ASN A 146 6.53 12.17 -1.25
N LEU A 147 6.45 11.01 -1.91
CA LEU A 147 6.74 10.88 -3.34
C LEU A 147 5.52 10.35 -4.08
N HIS A 148 5.25 10.91 -5.26
CA HIS A 148 4.15 10.42 -6.10
C HIS A 148 4.49 9.08 -6.74
N TRP A 149 5.75 8.93 -7.16
CA TRP A 149 6.22 7.73 -7.82
C TRP A 149 7.74 7.63 -7.73
N LEU A 150 8.25 6.41 -7.59
CA LEU A 150 9.66 6.10 -7.79
C LEU A 150 9.79 4.92 -8.74
N PRO A 151 10.84 4.89 -9.58
CA PRO A 151 11.20 3.65 -10.25
C PRO A 151 11.54 2.56 -9.24
N THR A 152 11.14 1.30 -9.53
CA THR A 152 11.32 0.17 -8.61
C THR A 152 12.78 0.02 -8.13
N TRP A 153 13.77 0.11 -9.02
CA TRP A 153 15.18 0.00 -8.60
C TRP A 153 15.62 1.12 -7.66
N LEU A 154 15.03 2.31 -7.75
CA LEU A 154 15.41 3.44 -6.91
C LEU A 154 14.65 3.42 -5.59
N ASP A 155 13.40 2.97 -5.58
CA ASP A 155 12.63 2.73 -4.35
C ASP A 155 13.37 1.72 -3.45
N GLU A 156 13.65 0.53 -4.00
CA GLU A 156 14.41 -0.50 -3.28
C GLU A 156 15.86 -0.08 -3.01
N GLY A 157 16.50 0.56 -3.99
CA GLY A 157 17.88 1.02 -3.85
C GLY A 157 18.06 2.07 -2.75
N LEU A 158 17.09 2.97 -2.56
CA LEU A 158 17.07 3.92 -1.46
C LEU A 158 16.78 3.22 -0.13
N ALA A 159 15.78 2.34 -0.09
CA ALA A 159 15.48 1.54 1.10
C ALA A 159 16.72 0.78 1.59
N GLU A 160 17.43 0.10 0.69
CA GLU A 160 18.68 -0.58 0.99
C GLU A 160 19.83 0.38 1.34
N PHE A 161 19.98 1.49 0.62
CA PHE A 161 21.06 2.44 0.91
C PHE A 161 20.97 2.97 2.35
N TYR A 162 19.77 3.31 2.80
CA TYR A 162 19.54 3.74 4.17
C TYR A 162 19.46 2.58 5.17
N SER A 163 19.15 1.36 4.72
CA SER A 163 19.11 0.16 5.58
C SER A 163 20.45 -0.14 6.26
N TYR A 164 21.56 0.22 5.61
CA TYR A 164 22.90 0.04 6.18
C TYR A 164 23.39 1.22 7.02
N THR A 165 22.48 2.04 7.55
CA THR A 165 22.83 3.12 8.48
C THR A 165 23.41 2.56 9.78
N ARG A 166 24.49 3.17 10.28
CA ARG A 166 25.19 2.75 11.50
C ARG A 166 25.27 3.88 12.51
N PHE A 167 24.84 3.60 13.74
CA PHE A 167 24.94 4.52 14.87
C PHE A 167 26.19 4.20 15.70
N GLU A 168 27.26 4.99 15.53
CA GLU A 168 28.56 4.80 16.18
C GLU A 168 28.81 5.86 17.26
N GLY A 169 27.91 5.93 18.25
CA GLY A 169 28.07 6.79 19.43
C GLY A 169 28.02 8.29 19.14
N ASN A 170 29.11 8.86 18.64
CA ASN A 170 29.23 10.29 18.30
C ASN A 170 29.08 10.59 16.81
N ARG A 171 28.84 9.58 15.97
CA ARG A 171 28.58 9.76 14.55
C ARG A 171 27.57 8.74 14.04
N THR A 172 26.82 9.11 13.02
CA THR A 172 26.01 8.19 12.21
C THR A 172 26.64 8.07 10.84
N ILE A 173 26.78 6.84 10.35
CA ILE A 173 27.24 6.55 9.00
C ILE A 173 26.00 6.18 8.17
N ILE A 174 25.74 6.91 7.08
CA ILE A 174 24.66 6.64 6.13
C ILE A 174 25.24 6.06 4.85
N GLY A 175 24.55 5.09 4.27
CA GLY A 175 25.00 4.44 3.04
C GLY A 175 26.25 3.59 3.28
N ALA A 176 26.37 2.95 4.44
CA ALA A 176 27.51 2.07 4.65
C ALA A 176 27.37 0.82 3.75
N PRO A 177 28.46 0.22 3.26
CA PRO A 177 28.37 -1.05 2.54
C PRO A 177 27.93 -2.18 3.48
N PRO A 178 27.13 -3.18 3.03
CA PRO A 178 26.72 -4.31 3.85
C PRO A 178 27.90 -4.96 4.59
N ARG A 179 27.74 -5.29 5.87
CA ARG A 179 28.73 -6.08 6.62
C ARG A 179 28.73 -7.53 6.20
N ASP A 180 27.59 -8.02 5.72
CA ASP A 180 27.53 -9.33 5.10
C ASP A 180 28.29 -9.30 3.77
N LYS A 181 29.41 -10.03 3.74
CA LYS A 181 30.24 -10.13 2.53
C LYS A 181 29.52 -10.86 1.40
N TRP A 182 28.45 -11.60 1.70
CA TRP A 182 27.65 -12.28 0.68
C TRP A 182 27.00 -11.31 -0.30
N ALA A 183 26.37 -10.24 0.19
CA ALA A 183 25.74 -9.19 -0.61
C ALA A 183 26.69 -8.63 -1.69
N LEU A 184 27.89 -8.21 -1.27
CA LEU A 184 28.93 -7.74 -2.20
C LEU A 184 29.50 -8.86 -3.09
N ALA A 185 29.58 -10.09 -2.58
CA ALA A 185 30.06 -11.24 -3.36
C ALA A 185 29.09 -11.61 -4.50
N VAL A 186 27.77 -11.45 -4.32
CA VAL A 186 26.78 -11.64 -5.38
C VAL A 186 27.06 -10.70 -6.55
N LEU A 187 27.30 -9.42 -6.26
CA LEU A 187 27.64 -8.40 -7.28
C LEU A 187 28.97 -8.67 -7.99
N GLN A 188 29.96 -9.23 -7.27
CA GLN A 188 31.29 -9.48 -7.82
C GLN A 188 31.40 -10.81 -8.59
N SER A 189 30.53 -11.78 -8.28
CA SER A 189 30.57 -13.12 -8.86
C SER A 189 29.61 -13.34 -10.02
N ARG A 190 28.61 -12.46 -10.19
CA ARG A 190 27.59 -12.56 -11.24
C ARG A 190 27.71 -11.43 -12.26
N THR A 191 27.19 -11.66 -13.45
CA THR A 191 27.01 -10.59 -14.44
C THR A 191 25.87 -9.68 -13.98
N THR A 192 26.14 -8.38 -13.90
CA THR A 192 25.13 -7.36 -13.57
C THR A 192 24.01 -7.32 -14.62
N ILE A 193 22.83 -6.94 -14.18
CA ILE A 193 21.72 -6.57 -15.06
C ILE A 193 22.15 -5.30 -15.82
N PRO A 194 22.07 -5.24 -17.15
CA PRO A 194 22.38 -4.00 -17.88
C PRO A 194 21.53 -2.83 -17.38
N LEU A 195 22.13 -1.67 -17.10
CA LEU A 195 21.45 -0.53 -16.46
C LEU A 195 20.17 -0.12 -17.21
N ALA A 196 20.20 -0.09 -18.54
CA ALA A 196 19.02 0.23 -19.34
C ALA A 196 17.86 -0.76 -19.11
N LYS A 197 18.16 -2.04 -18.85
CA LYS A 197 17.18 -3.08 -18.53
C LYS A 197 16.72 -3.00 -17.08
N LEU A 198 17.61 -2.66 -16.15
CA LEU A 198 17.26 -2.41 -14.74
C LEU A 198 16.23 -1.27 -14.64
N LEU A 199 16.41 -0.22 -15.44
CA LEU A 199 15.48 0.92 -15.50
C LEU A 199 14.11 0.56 -16.11
N ASP A 200 14.05 -0.38 -17.04
CA ASP A 200 12.78 -0.84 -17.64
C ASP A 200 11.94 -1.70 -16.71
N GLN A 201 12.50 -2.12 -15.57
CA GLN A 201 11.85 -3.04 -14.66
C GLN A 201 10.62 -2.38 -14.03
N ARG A 202 9.44 -2.97 -14.29
CA ARG A 202 8.17 -2.62 -13.66
C ARG A 202 7.74 -3.78 -12.76
N GLY A 203 7.79 -3.58 -11.44
CA GLY A 203 7.39 -4.58 -10.46
C GLY A 203 8.43 -5.69 -10.20
N SER A 204 8.02 -6.70 -9.41
CA SER A 204 8.92 -7.73 -8.87
C SER A 204 9.42 -8.74 -9.93
N PHE A 205 10.70 -9.11 -9.83
CA PHE A 205 11.26 -10.27 -10.54
C PHE A 205 10.53 -11.54 -10.11
N THR A 206 9.92 -12.26 -11.07
CA THR A 206 9.35 -13.60 -10.83
C THR A 206 9.99 -14.64 -11.76
N ARG A 207 11.32 -14.59 -11.91
CA ARG A 207 12.07 -15.62 -12.66
C ARG A 207 12.77 -16.63 -11.75
N SER A 208 13.39 -16.20 -10.65
CA SER A 208 14.00 -17.05 -9.62
C SER A 208 14.37 -16.25 -8.36
N ASP A 209 14.59 -16.92 -7.22
CA ASP A 209 15.09 -16.28 -5.99
C ASP A 209 16.45 -15.58 -6.21
N GLU A 210 17.30 -16.16 -7.07
CA GLU A 210 18.64 -15.64 -7.39
C GLU A 210 18.58 -14.34 -8.20
N ASP A 211 17.63 -14.21 -9.14
CA ASP A 211 17.43 -12.99 -9.92
C ASP A 211 16.91 -11.86 -9.05
N THR A 212 16.03 -12.20 -8.09
CA THR A 212 15.50 -11.26 -7.10
C THR A 212 16.62 -10.73 -6.19
N GLU A 213 17.46 -11.61 -5.64
CA GLU A 213 18.62 -11.23 -4.84
C GLU A 213 19.56 -10.29 -5.62
N LEU A 214 19.91 -10.62 -6.86
CA LEU A 214 20.77 -9.77 -7.69
C LEU A 214 20.14 -8.39 -7.94
N PHE A 215 18.82 -8.32 -8.10
CA PHE A 215 18.11 -7.05 -8.30
C PHE A 215 18.23 -6.12 -7.09
N TYR A 216 18.00 -6.61 -5.87
CA TYR A 216 18.14 -5.79 -4.65
C TYR A 216 19.57 -5.32 -4.46
N GLU A 217 20.54 -6.22 -4.56
CA GLU A 217 21.96 -5.89 -4.37
C GLU A 217 22.44 -4.88 -5.41
N GLN A 218 22.01 -5.03 -6.66
CA GLN A 218 22.39 -4.10 -7.72
C GLN A 218 21.68 -2.75 -7.58
N SER A 219 20.44 -2.73 -7.10
CA SER A 219 19.69 -1.51 -6.80
C SER A 219 20.34 -0.69 -5.68
N TRP A 220 20.78 -1.36 -4.61
CA TRP A 220 21.62 -0.76 -3.57
C TRP A 220 22.90 -0.18 -4.18
N ALA A 221 23.67 -1.00 -4.91
CA ALA A 221 24.97 -0.60 -5.43
C ALA A 221 24.87 0.58 -6.40
N LEU A 222 23.84 0.59 -7.26
CA LEU A 222 23.59 1.69 -8.19
C LEU A 222 23.23 2.97 -7.43
N THR A 223 22.33 2.89 -6.46
CA THR A 223 21.95 4.04 -5.62
C THR A 223 23.17 4.59 -4.87
N HIS A 224 23.99 3.70 -4.32
CA HIS A 224 25.22 4.05 -3.65
C HIS A 224 26.22 4.73 -4.60
N PHE A 225 26.42 4.17 -5.81
CA PHE A 225 27.27 4.77 -6.85
C PHE A 225 26.76 6.17 -7.24
N LEU A 226 25.48 6.32 -7.55
CA LEU A 226 24.90 7.59 -7.99
C LEU A 226 24.84 8.65 -6.88
N THR A 227 24.97 8.23 -5.61
CA THR A 227 24.99 9.14 -4.46
C THR A 227 26.42 9.53 -4.06
N LEU A 228 27.33 8.56 -3.99
CA LEU A 228 28.66 8.72 -3.36
C LEU A 228 29.83 8.41 -4.31
N GLY A 229 29.54 7.98 -5.53
CA GLY A 229 30.54 7.61 -6.53
C GLY A 229 31.31 8.81 -7.09
N PRO A 230 32.56 8.61 -7.55
CA PRO A 230 33.30 9.65 -8.27
C PRO A 230 32.51 10.18 -9.47
N GLY A 231 32.50 11.51 -9.66
CA GLY A 231 31.80 12.15 -10.78
C GLY A 231 30.28 12.33 -10.60
N MET A 232 29.72 11.98 -9.44
CA MET A 232 28.28 12.10 -9.16
C MET A 232 27.88 13.39 -8.42
N ASP A 233 28.82 14.31 -8.24
CA ASP A 233 28.60 15.62 -7.62
C ASP A 233 27.95 15.52 -6.22
N GLY A 234 28.36 14.52 -5.41
CA GLY A 234 27.79 14.29 -4.07
C GLY A 234 26.29 13.97 -4.09
N GLY A 235 25.81 13.33 -5.16
CA GLY A 235 24.41 12.95 -5.33
C GLY A 235 23.52 14.02 -5.96
N ASP A 236 24.07 15.19 -6.32
CA ASP A 236 23.27 16.25 -6.96
C ASP A 236 22.75 15.83 -8.34
N ARG A 237 23.46 14.94 -9.03
CA ARG A 237 22.96 14.34 -10.29
C ARG A 237 21.75 13.43 -10.04
N LEU A 238 21.76 12.64 -8.97
CA LEU A 238 20.61 11.83 -8.57
C LEU A 238 19.40 12.70 -8.20
N LYS A 239 19.61 13.84 -7.51
CA LYS A 239 18.54 14.82 -7.26
C LYS A 239 17.97 15.41 -8.55
N LYS A 240 18.82 15.70 -9.56
CA LYS A 240 18.37 16.17 -10.89
C LYS A 240 17.56 15.12 -11.62
N PHE A 241 18.03 13.87 -11.64
CA PHE A 241 17.30 12.73 -12.19
C PHE A 241 15.91 12.61 -11.55
N TYR A 242 15.88 12.56 -10.21
CA TYR A 242 14.64 12.48 -9.44
C TYR A 242 13.68 13.66 -9.76
N LYS A 243 14.19 14.90 -9.75
CA LYS A 243 13.36 16.07 -10.07
C LYS A 243 12.76 15.98 -11.48
N ALA A 244 13.54 15.53 -12.45
CA ALA A 244 13.08 15.35 -13.82
C ALA A 244 11.98 14.28 -13.92
N THR A 245 12.13 13.14 -13.24
CA THR A 245 11.12 12.06 -13.27
C THR A 245 9.81 12.47 -12.58
N GLN A 246 9.87 13.23 -11.48
CA GLN A 246 8.67 13.83 -10.86
C GLN A 246 7.99 14.86 -11.77
N GLN A 247 8.73 15.51 -12.67
CA GLN A 247 8.20 16.49 -13.62
C GLN A 247 7.68 15.86 -14.92
N GLY A 248 7.58 14.54 -14.99
CA GLY A 248 7.03 13.85 -16.16
C GLY A 248 8.07 13.40 -17.18
N VAL A 249 9.36 13.71 -17.02
CA VAL A 249 10.39 13.29 -17.98
C VAL A 249 10.52 11.76 -17.97
N GLU A 250 10.56 11.17 -19.17
CA GLU A 250 10.78 9.72 -19.36
C GLU A 250 12.07 9.29 -18.66
N GLN A 251 12.02 8.13 -18.01
CA GLN A 251 13.04 7.71 -17.06
C GLN A 251 14.42 7.52 -17.69
N LYS A 252 14.53 6.84 -18.83
CA LYS A 252 15.83 6.62 -19.49
C LYS A 252 16.43 7.92 -20.00
N LYS A 253 15.59 8.80 -20.57
CA LYS A 253 16.00 10.14 -20.96
C LYS A 253 16.49 10.95 -19.75
N ALA A 254 15.73 10.97 -18.66
CA ALA A 254 16.13 11.64 -17.42
C ALA A 254 17.46 11.09 -16.89
N PHE A 255 17.68 9.78 -17.01
CA PHE A 255 18.94 9.13 -16.64
C PHE A 255 20.10 9.62 -17.51
N GLN A 256 19.92 9.63 -18.83
CA GLN A 256 20.95 10.11 -19.77
C GLN A 256 21.26 11.59 -19.56
N ASP A 257 20.24 12.42 -19.35
CA ASP A 257 20.39 13.86 -19.10
C ASP A 257 21.15 14.14 -17.79
N ALA A 258 20.95 13.31 -16.76
CA ALA A 258 21.57 13.47 -15.45
C ALA A 258 22.97 12.87 -15.34
N PHE A 259 23.20 11.69 -15.94
CA PHE A 259 24.38 10.86 -15.68
C PHE A 259 25.26 10.64 -16.92
N GLY A 260 24.69 10.73 -18.14
CA GLY A 260 25.38 10.46 -19.40
C GLY A 260 24.93 9.13 -20.05
N ASP A 261 25.65 8.73 -21.10
CA ASP A 261 25.31 7.53 -21.87
C ASP A 261 25.37 6.23 -21.05
N PHE A 262 24.43 5.32 -21.29
CA PHE A 262 24.28 4.07 -20.53
C PHE A 262 25.53 3.19 -20.57
N GLU A 263 26.23 3.09 -21.72
CA GLU A 263 27.43 2.24 -21.81
C GLU A 263 28.57 2.78 -20.96
N HIS A 264 28.72 4.11 -20.94
CA HIS A 264 29.74 4.76 -20.13
C HIS A 264 29.43 4.62 -18.63
N VAL A 265 28.18 4.89 -18.23
CA VAL A 265 27.74 4.76 -16.84
C VAL A 265 27.80 3.31 -16.37
N GLN A 266 27.45 2.33 -17.22
CA GLN A 266 27.61 0.90 -16.92
C GLN A 266 29.07 0.55 -16.63
N LYS A 267 30.00 1.01 -17.47
CA LYS A 267 31.43 0.74 -17.29
C LYS A 267 31.95 1.31 -15.97
N ASP A 268 31.57 2.55 -15.66
CA ASP A 268 31.98 3.21 -14.42
C ASP A 268 31.37 2.51 -13.20
N PHE A 269 30.10 2.11 -13.29
CA PHE A 269 29.41 1.30 -12.28
C PHE A 269 30.07 -0.06 -12.05
N ASP A 270 30.39 -0.80 -13.11
CA ASP A 270 31.04 -2.12 -13.03
C ASP A 270 32.45 -2.01 -12.42
N GLN A 271 33.15 -0.90 -12.66
CA GLN A 271 34.42 -0.61 -11.99
C GLN A 271 34.20 -0.26 -10.51
N TYR A 272 33.15 0.51 -10.20
CA TYR A 272 32.82 0.96 -8.86
C TYR A 272 32.51 -0.21 -7.90
N ILE A 273 31.71 -1.18 -8.32
CA ILE A 273 31.33 -2.33 -7.49
C ILE A 273 32.50 -3.28 -7.17
N ARG A 274 33.64 -3.13 -7.86
CA ARG A 274 34.88 -3.87 -7.63
C ARG A 274 35.83 -3.17 -6.66
N LEU A 275 35.48 -1.98 -6.17
CA LEU A 275 36.30 -1.28 -5.20
C LEU A 275 36.42 -2.09 -3.91
N PHE A 276 37.61 -2.04 -3.32
CA PHE A 276 37.87 -2.69 -2.04
C PHE A 276 37.14 -1.99 -0.87
N ALA A 277 36.92 -0.68 -0.99
CA ALA A 277 36.27 0.15 0.02
C ALA A 277 35.36 1.19 -0.63
N PHE A 278 34.26 1.50 0.06
CA PHE A 278 33.24 2.45 -0.38
C PHE A 278 33.27 3.71 0.50
N HIS A 279 32.94 4.85 -0.09
CA HIS A 279 32.63 6.07 0.67
C HIS A 279 31.31 5.90 1.41
N ALA A 280 31.14 6.59 2.53
CA ALA A 280 29.88 6.67 3.25
C ALA A 280 29.67 8.10 3.76
N ALA A 281 28.43 8.54 3.88
CA ALA A 281 28.11 9.83 4.47
C ALA A 281 28.23 9.74 6.00
N VAL A 282 28.71 10.81 6.65
CA VAL A 282 28.92 10.85 8.10
C VAL A 282 28.22 12.06 8.70
N ILE A 283 27.29 11.81 9.61
CA ILE A 283 26.62 12.82 10.42
C ILE A 283 27.29 12.86 11.79
N PRO A 284 27.90 13.98 12.21
CA PRO A 284 28.43 14.13 13.54
C PRO A 284 27.30 14.34 14.56
N ASN A 285 27.48 13.80 15.76
CA ASN A 285 26.61 14.01 16.92
C ASN A 285 25.11 13.77 16.63
N PRO A 286 24.73 12.53 16.23
CA PRO A 286 23.34 12.25 15.91
C PRO A 286 22.43 12.49 17.12
N PRO A 287 21.15 12.85 16.89
CA PRO A 287 20.18 12.96 17.96
C PRO A 287 20.10 11.65 18.74
N LYS A 288 19.99 11.72 20.07
CA LYS A 288 19.88 10.54 20.92
C LYS A 288 18.43 10.33 21.32
N VAL A 289 17.96 9.10 21.20
CA VAL A 289 16.66 8.67 21.75
C VAL A 289 16.82 8.33 23.22
N ASP A 290 16.01 8.96 24.08
CA ASP A 290 16.04 8.72 25.53
C ASP A 290 15.13 7.55 25.90
N ASP A 291 15.68 6.55 26.61
CA ASP A 291 14.95 5.39 27.13
C ASP A 291 13.73 5.76 27.96
N LYS A 292 13.76 6.90 28.64
CA LYS A 292 12.65 7.33 29.49
C LYS A 292 11.38 7.63 28.68
N ASP A 293 11.53 7.93 27.39
CA ASP A 293 10.42 8.25 26.49
C ASP A 293 9.78 6.97 25.92
N LEU A 294 10.38 5.80 26.18
CA LEU A 294 9.84 4.50 25.81
C LEU A 294 8.98 3.95 26.96
N ILE A 295 7.67 4.02 26.78
CA ILE A 295 6.67 3.58 27.77
C ILE A 295 6.22 2.17 27.41
N THR A 296 6.40 1.23 28.35
CA THR A 296 5.96 -0.16 28.18
C THR A 296 4.68 -0.41 28.98
N ARG A 297 3.74 -1.17 28.41
CA ARG A 297 2.65 -1.81 29.17
C ARG A 297 2.32 -3.21 28.65
N SER A 298 1.76 -4.05 29.52
CA SER A 298 1.04 -5.24 29.05
C SER A 298 -0.29 -4.81 28.44
N MET A 299 -0.64 -5.36 27.29
CA MET A 299 -1.98 -5.25 26.74
C MET A 299 -2.91 -6.21 27.49
N THR A 300 -4.22 -6.03 27.36
CA THR A 300 -5.19 -7.09 27.68
C THR A 300 -5.21 -8.13 26.57
N VAL A 301 -5.80 -9.30 26.83
CA VAL A 301 -6.05 -10.30 25.78
C VAL A 301 -6.96 -9.70 24.69
N ALA A 302 -8.01 -8.97 25.08
CA ALA A 302 -8.93 -8.34 24.15
C ALA A 302 -8.23 -7.31 23.24
N GLU A 303 -7.38 -6.44 23.81
CA GLU A 303 -6.60 -5.48 23.02
C GLU A 303 -5.66 -6.20 22.04
N THR A 304 -5.01 -7.28 22.48
CA THR A 304 -4.11 -8.08 21.64
C THR A 304 -4.87 -8.67 20.46
N GLU A 305 -5.98 -9.34 20.72
CA GLU A 305 -6.82 -9.97 19.70
C GLU A 305 -7.45 -8.93 18.75
N GLY A 306 -7.80 -7.74 19.26
CA GLY A 306 -8.30 -6.62 18.45
C GLY A 306 -7.25 -6.07 17.47
N GLU A 307 -6.01 -5.87 17.91
CA GLU A 307 -4.92 -5.41 17.03
C GLU A 307 -4.52 -6.48 16.01
N LEU A 308 -4.47 -7.75 16.43
CA LEU A 308 -4.24 -8.87 15.50
C LEU A 308 -5.36 -9.00 14.47
N SER A 309 -6.62 -8.78 14.87
CA SER A 309 -7.75 -8.74 13.94
C SER A 309 -7.54 -7.69 12.84
N SER A 310 -7.11 -6.49 13.22
CA SER A 310 -6.82 -5.42 12.25
C SER A 310 -5.69 -5.82 11.29
N PHE A 311 -4.62 -6.41 11.79
CA PHE A 311 -3.53 -6.90 10.94
C PHE A 311 -3.98 -8.01 9.98
N TYR A 312 -4.80 -8.96 10.45
CA TYR A 312 -5.34 -10.01 9.61
C TYR A 312 -6.29 -9.47 8.52
N ALA A 313 -7.04 -8.41 8.80
CA ALA A 313 -7.86 -7.74 7.80
C ALA A 313 -6.98 -7.11 6.70
N THR A 314 -5.93 -6.37 7.07
CA THR A 314 -4.96 -5.78 6.13
C THR A 314 -4.30 -6.84 5.24
N THR A 315 -3.91 -7.98 5.81
CA THR A 315 -3.31 -9.11 5.06
C THR A 315 -4.34 -10.03 4.38
N LYS A 316 -5.62 -9.61 4.31
CA LYS A 316 -6.73 -10.34 3.67
C LYS A 316 -7.06 -11.69 4.27
N GLN A 317 -6.61 -11.96 5.48
CA GLN A 317 -6.91 -13.16 6.27
C GLN A 317 -8.24 -12.99 7.03
N TRP A 318 -9.31 -12.71 6.29
CA TRP A 318 -10.63 -12.33 6.83
C TRP A 318 -11.23 -13.30 7.85
N LYS A 319 -10.96 -14.60 7.68
CA LYS A 319 -11.37 -15.62 8.65
C LYS A 319 -10.67 -15.42 10.00
N LEU A 320 -9.36 -15.20 10.01
CA LEU A 320 -8.60 -14.95 11.24
C LEU A 320 -8.96 -13.57 11.83
N ALA A 321 -9.22 -12.57 10.98
CA ALA A 321 -9.70 -11.26 11.42
C ALA A 321 -11.01 -11.38 12.20
N ARG A 322 -11.99 -12.11 11.65
CA ARG A 322 -13.26 -12.44 12.31
C ARG A 322 -13.05 -13.15 13.64
N GLU A 323 -12.35 -14.29 13.62
CA GLU A 323 -12.14 -15.13 14.81
C GLU A 323 -11.47 -14.32 15.94
N SER A 324 -10.50 -13.47 15.59
CA SER A 324 -9.79 -12.62 16.55
C SER A 324 -10.69 -11.51 17.10
N ALA A 325 -11.50 -10.83 16.26
CA ALA A 325 -12.41 -9.78 16.74
C ALA A 325 -13.56 -10.34 17.61
N GLU A 326 -14.12 -11.50 17.25
CA GLU A 326 -15.14 -12.18 18.07
C GLU A 326 -14.55 -12.63 19.42
N SER A 327 -13.32 -13.15 19.43
CA SER A 327 -12.62 -13.48 20.68
C SER A 327 -12.33 -12.23 21.52
N ALA A 328 -11.92 -11.13 20.89
CA ALA A 328 -11.67 -9.87 21.56
C ALA A 328 -12.92 -9.35 22.28
N LEU A 329 -14.09 -9.37 21.62
CA LEU A 329 -15.37 -8.97 22.22
C LEU A 329 -15.86 -9.93 23.30
N LYS A 330 -15.49 -11.20 23.23
CA LYS A 330 -15.75 -12.16 24.31
C LYS A 330 -14.94 -11.83 25.57
N ASN A 331 -13.72 -11.33 25.40
CA ASN A 331 -12.84 -10.92 26.50
C ASN A 331 -13.17 -9.50 27.01
N ASP A 332 -13.57 -8.59 26.13
CA ASP A 332 -14.07 -7.25 26.45
C ASP A 332 -15.11 -6.79 25.43
N ALA A 333 -16.39 -6.90 25.81
CA ALA A 333 -17.52 -6.52 24.96
C ALA A 333 -17.64 -5.00 24.71
N LYS A 334 -16.79 -4.17 25.30
CA LYS A 334 -16.75 -2.72 25.10
C LYS A 334 -15.50 -2.25 24.34
N LEU A 335 -14.73 -3.18 23.76
CA LEU A 335 -13.56 -2.83 22.98
C LEU A 335 -13.98 -2.25 21.61
N ALA A 336 -13.95 -0.93 21.49
CA ALA A 336 -14.33 -0.21 20.27
C ALA A 336 -13.59 -0.70 19.01
N LEU A 337 -12.29 -1.02 19.12
CA LEU A 337 -11.49 -1.54 18.02
C LEU A 337 -12.04 -2.87 17.49
N ALA A 338 -12.50 -3.77 18.36
CA ALA A 338 -13.02 -5.06 17.94
C ALA A 338 -14.37 -4.94 17.24
N HIS A 339 -15.24 -4.03 17.69
CA HIS A 339 -16.44 -3.64 16.94
C HIS A 339 -16.09 -3.05 15.56
N GLN A 340 -15.12 -2.14 15.48
CA GLN A 340 -14.68 -1.59 14.19
C GLN A 340 -14.20 -2.70 13.24
N MET A 341 -13.41 -3.66 13.74
CA MET A 341 -12.90 -4.76 12.93
C MET A 341 -14.00 -5.74 12.50
N LEU A 342 -14.97 -6.05 13.37
CA LEU A 342 -16.15 -6.82 12.94
C LEU A 342 -16.97 -6.07 11.89
N GLY A 343 -17.09 -4.74 11.99
CA GLY A 343 -17.71 -3.92 10.97
C GLY A 343 -17.07 -4.12 9.60
N PHE A 344 -15.74 -4.09 9.52
CA PHE A 344 -15.01 -4.35 8.29
C PHE A 344 -15.11 -5.80 7.80
N VAL A 345 -15.12 -6.78 8.72
CA VAL A 345 -15.37 -8.19 8.36
C VAL A 345 -16.75 -8.36 7.74
N TRP A 346 -17.78 -7.76 8.32
CA TRP A 346 -19.14 -7.82 7.76
C TRP A 346 -19.25 -7.07 6.44
N LEU A 347 -18.56 -5.92 6.31
CA LEU A 347 -18.45 -5.19 5.06
C LEU A 347 -17.86 -6.12 3.99
N GLN A 348 -16.74 -6.78 4.26
CA GLN A 348 -16.13 -7.70 3.29
C GLN A 348 -17.04 -8.87 2.88
N GLU A 349 -17.98 -9.27 3.73
CA GLU A 349 -18.96 -10.31 3.43
C GLU A 349 -20.24 -9.79 2.75
N GLY A 350 -20.32 -8.49 2.44
CA GLY A 350 -21.49 -7.86 1.82
C GLY A 350 -22.68 -7.72 2.78
N LYS A 351 -22.45 -7.80 4.09
CA LYS A 351 -23.48 -7.72 5.14
C LYS A 351 -23.55 -6.31 5.73
N ASP A 352 -24.00 -5.38 4.90
CA ASP A 352 -23.94 -3.94 5.19
C ASP A 352 -24.71 -3.52 6.44
N ARG A 353 -25.82 -4.21 6.74
CA ARG A 353 -26.64 -3.90 7.93
C ARG A 353 -25.91 -4.28 9.22
N GLU A 354 -25.30 -5.46 9.24
CA GLU A 354 -24.47 -5.94 10.34
C GLU A 354 -23.22 -5.06 10.48
N ALA A 355 -22.55 -4.74 9.37
CA ALA A 355 -21.40 -3.84 9.34
C ALA A 355 -21.73 -2.48 9.95
N LEU A 356 -22.84 -1.86 9.51
CA LEU A 356 -23.31 -0.58 10.03
C LEU A 356 -23.58 -0.64 11.55
N GLY A 357 -24.19 -1.74 12.03
CA GLY A 357 -24.44 -1.95 13.45
C GLY A 357 -23.15 -1.95 14.28
N GLU A 358 -22.13 -2.65 13.82
CA GLU A 358 -20.83 -2.71 14.49
C GLU A 358 -20.09 -1.36 14.45
N PHE A 359 -20.11 -0.64 13.32
CA PHE A 359 -19.52 0.70 13.25
C PHE A 359 -20.23 1.71 14.15
N VAL A 360 -21.56 1.60 14.32
CA VAL A 360 -22.29 2.41 15.30
C VAL A 360 -21.79 2.13 16.71
N GLN A 361 -21.66 0.86 17.11
CA GLN A 361 -21.15 0.49 18.44
C GLN A 361 -19.72 1.01 18.66
N ALA A 362 -18.83 0.86 17.67
CA ALA A 362 -17.46 1.36 17.76
C ALA A 362 -17.40 2.88 18.04
N VAL A 363 -18.21 3.67 17.34
CA VAL A 363 -18.26 5.14 17.51
C VAL A 363 -18.94 5.54 18.83
N GLU A 364 -19.94 4.80 19.29
CA GLU A 364 -20.58 5.02 20.59
C GLU A 364 -19.60 4.79 21.76
N LEU A 365 -18.75 3.77 21.64
CA LEU A 365 -17.73 3.41 22.63
C LEU A 365 -16.52 4.35 22.61
N ASP A 366 -16.03 4.75 21.44
CA ASP A 366 -14.98 5.77 21.28
C ASP A 366 -15.25 6.67 20.06
N LYS A 367 -15.60 7.92 20.34
CA LYS A 367 -15.90 8.94 19.31
C LYS A 367 -14.71 9.31 18.44
N ARG A 368 -13.49 8.89 18.79
CA ARG A 368 -12.27 9.11 18.00
C ARG A 368 -12.04 8.04 16.94
N MET A 369 -12.89 7.02 16.86
CA MET A 369 -12.85 5.98 15.82
C MET A 369 -13.28 6.56 14.47
N TYR A 370 -12.42 7.40 13.89
CA TYR A 370 -12.71 8.14 12.65
C TYR A 370 -12.91 7.20 11.45
N ARG A 371 -12.23 6.04 11.42
CA ARG A 371 -12.44 4.97 10.43
C ARG A 371 -13.84 4.38 10.53
N ALA A 372 -14.26 3.98 11.73
CA ALA A 372 -15.64 3.53 11.96
C ALA A 372 -16.66 4.63 11.63
N GLN A 373 -16.41 5.88 12.00
CA GLN A 373 -17.31 7.00 11.69
C GLN A 373 -17.42 7.23 10.19
N PHE A 374 -16.31 7.16 9.44
CA PHE A 374 -16.31 7.25 7.98
C PHE A 374 -17.07 6.09 7.35
N ALA A 375 -16.74 4.84 7.68
CA ALA A 375 -17.41 3.65 7.14
C ALA A 375 -18.92 3.64 7.46
N LYS A 376 -19.31 4.00 8.70
CA LYS A 376 -20.70 4.20 9.11
C LYS A 376 -21.42 5.20 8.21
N THR A 377 -20.76 6.31 7.87
CA THR A 377 -21.32 7.34 7.00
C THR A 377 -21.45 6.85 5.57
N MET A 378 -20.43 6.16 5.04
CA MET A 378 -20.45 5.65 3.67
C MET A 378 -21.49 4.54 3.44
N LEU A 379 -21.80 3.75 4.47
CA LEU A 379 -22.89 2.76 4.45
C LEU A 379 -24.28 3.35 4.71
N SER A 380 -24.37 4.63 5.09
CA SER A 380 -25.66 5.29 5.29
C SER A 380 -26.25 5.80 3.96
N PRO A 381 -27.51 6.24 3.92
CA PRO A 381 -28.08 6.89 2.73
C PRO A 381 -27.46 8.25 2.37
N LEU A 382 -26.64 8.85 3.25
CA LEU A 382 -26.12 10.21 3.11
C LEU A 382 -25.28 10.46 1.84
N PRO A 383 -24.36 9.58 1.41
CA PRO A 383 -23.54 9.81 0.22
C PRO A 383 -24.36 9.93 -1.08
N HIS A 384 -25.57 9.37 -1.09
CA HIS A 384 -26.47 9.38 -2.26
C HIS A 384 -27.65 10.35 -2.09
N ALA A 385 -27.64 11.17 -1.04
CA ALA A 385 -28.78 12.00 -0.71
C ALA A 385 -28.97 13.17 -1.70
N THR A 386 -30.23 13.41 -2.07
CA THR A 386 -30.63 14.48 -3.01
C THR A 386 -31.31 15.67 -2.32
N SER A 387 -31.66 15.55 -1.04
CA SER A 387 -32.16 16.68 -0.25
C SER A 387 -30.99 17.61 0.13
N LEU A 388 -31.26 18.91 0.30
CA LEU A 388 -30.22 19.85 0.73
C LEU A 388 -29.75 19.54 2.16
N ASP A 389 -30.69 19.24 3.05
CA ASP A 389 -30.41 19.00 4.47
C ASP A 389 -29.51 17.76 4.65
N ASP A 390 -29.81 16.66 3.98
CA ASP A 390 -29.00 15.43 4.07
C ASP A 390 -27.63 15.61 3.42
N ARG A 391 -27.54 16.37 2.32
CA ARG A 391 -26.24 16.73 1.72
C ARG A 391 -25.39 17.56 2.68
N MET A 392 -26.00 18.52 3.38
CA MET A 392 -25.29 19.30 4.40
C MET A 392 -24.90 18.43 5.60
N ALA A 393 -25.73 17.47 6.00
CA ALA A 393 -25.40 16.49 7.03
C ALA A 393 -24.22 15.60 6.60
N TYR A 394 -24.19 15.11 5.35
CA TYR A 394 -23.07 14.35 4.80
C TYR A 394 -21.76 15.14 4.91
N ARG A 395 -21.76 16.39 4.43
CA ARG A 395 -20.62 17.29 4.53
C ARG A 395 -20.18 17.51 5.99
N LEU A 396 -21.12 17.75 6.90
CA LEU A 396 -20.80 18.00 8.31
C LEU A 396 -20.11 16.79 8.94
N VAL A 397 -20.59 15.59 8.65
CA VAL A 397 -20.01 14.36 9.20
C VAL A 397 -18.60 14.11 8.63
N LEU A 398 -18.35 14.37 7.34
CA LEU A 398 -17.00 14.30 6.78
C LEU A 398 -16.04 15.30 7.47
N LEU A 399 -16.52 16.50 7.81
CA LEU A 399 -15.73 17.47 8.58
C LEU A 399 -15.47 17.00 10.01
N GLN A 400 -16.42 16.32 10.65
CA GLN A 400 -16.21 15.71 11.98
C GLN A 400 -15.18 14.57 11.92
N THR A 401 -15.19 13.75 10.86
CA THR A 401 -14.14 12.75 10.63
C THR A 401 -12.76 13.41 10.54
N LEU A 402 -12.67 14.55 9.85
CA LEU A 402 -11.42 15.33 9.75
C LEU A 402 -11.05 16.08 11.04
N GLU A 403 -12.01 16.38 11.91
CA GLU A 403 -11.72 16.91 13.25
C GLU A 403 -11.04 15.84 14.12
N ALA A 404 -11.47 14.58 14.00
CA ALA A 404 -10.84 13.45 14.67
C ALA A 404 -9.46 13.11 14.06
N ASN A 405 -9.32 13.17 12.73
CA ASN A 405 -8.03 13.01 12.04
C ASN A 405 -7.88 13.95 10.82
N PRO A 406 -7.18 15.09 10.95
CA PRO A 406 -7.01 16.06 9.86
C PRO A 406 -6.18 15.57 8.68
N GLN A 407 -5.50 14.44 8.81
CA GLN A 407 -4.67 13.84 7.78
C GLN A 407 -5.38 12.70 7.01
N PHE A 408 -6.64 12.39 7.34
CA PHE A 408 -7.38 11.32 6.68
C PHE A 408 -7.81 11.73 5.25
N ALA A 409 -6.98 11.39 4.26
CA ALA A 409 -7.15 11.73 2.85
C ALA A 409 -8.52 11.35 2.25
N PRO A 410 -9.14 10.19 2.59
CA PRO A 410 -10.39 9.77 1.97
C PRO A 410 -11.58 10.69 2.26
N ALA A 411 -11.62 11.32 3.43
CA ALA A 411 -12.64 12.33 3.71
C ALA A 411 -12.48 13.58 2.81
N TYR A 412 -11.25 13.94 2.42
CA TYR A 412 -11.03 15.01 1.44
C TYR A 412 -11.44 14.61 0.02
N VAL A 413 -11.25 13.35 -0.37
CA VAL A 413 -11.76 12.80 -1.65
C VAL A 413 -13.28 12.92 -1.72
N GLU A 414 -13.98 12.46 -0.67
CA GLU A 414 -15.45 12.55 -0.61
C GLU A 414 -15.95 13.99 -0.55
N LEU A 415 -15.25 14.89 0.17
CA LEU A 415 -15.55 16.31 0.14
C LEU A 415 -15.31 16.91 -1.27
N ALA A 416 -14.26 16.50 -1.98
CA ALA A 416 -14.01 16.97 -3.35
C ALA A 416 -15.17 16.57 -4.28
N LYS A 417 -15.59 15.30 -4.26
CA LYS A 417 -16.75 14.81 -5.01
C LYS A 417 -18.03 15.55 -4.64
N PHE A 418 -18.25 15.81 -3.35
CA PHE A 418 -19.36 16.61 -2.87
C PHE A 418 -19.37 18.01 -3.51
N TYR A 419 -18.23 18.71 -3.55
CA TYR A 419 -18.16 20.05 -4.16
C TYR A 419 -18.24 20.04 -5.69
N VAL A 420 -17.79 18.97 -6.36
CA VAL A 420 -18.10 18.75 -7.80
C VAL A 420 -19.61 18.68 -8.00
N ALA A 421 -20.32 17.89 -7.20
CA ALA A 421 -21.78 17.76 -7.27
C ALA A 421 -22.52 19.06 -6.92
N GLN A 422 -21.94 19.94 -6.09
CA GLN A 422 -22.49 21.28 -5.81
C GLN A 422 -22.19 22.30 -6.92
N GLY A 423 -21.36 21.97 -7.91
CA GLY A 423 -20.96 22.92 -8.95
C GLY A 423 -19.87 23.91 -8.51
N ASP A 424 -19.06 23.57 -7.50
CA ASP A 424 -17.89 24.35 -7.06
C ASP A 424 -16.59 23.56 -7.32
N PRO A 425 -16.16 23.45 -8.59
CA PRO A 425 -14.96 22.70 -8.95
C PRO A 425 -13.66 23.34 -8.45
N ASP A 426 -13.65 24.63 -8.11
CA ASP A 426 -12.47 25.30 -7.52
C ASP A 426 -12.24 24.82 -6.08
N GLN A 427 -13.29 24.73 -5.25
CA GLN A 427 -13.17 24.13 -3.93
C GLN A 427 -12.89 22.63 -4.02
N ALA A 428 -13.50 21.93 -4.98
CA ALA A 428 -13.23 20.51 -5.21
C ALA A 428 -11.74 20.26 -5.52
N LEU A 429 -11.13 21.07 -6.40
CA LEU A 429 -9.72 20.95 -6.75
C LEU A 429 -8.81 21.16 -5.52
N ARG A 430 -9.12 22.15 -4.66
CA ARG A 430 -8.35 22.37 -3.42
C ARG A 430 -8.37 21.15 -2.50
N LEU A 431 -9.51 20.49 -2.40
CA LEU A 431 -9.68 19.30 -1.56
C LEU A 431 -9.02 18.07 -2.18
N ALA A 432 -9.15 17.87 -3.50
CA ALA A 432 -8.46 16.80 -4.22
C ALA A 432 -6.94 16.92 -4.10
N LEU A 433 -6.37 18.12 -4.30
CA LEU A 433 -4.94 18.37 -4.11
C LEU A 433 -4.49 18.19 -2.65
N LYS A 434 -5.40 18.38 -1.68
CA LYS A 434 -5.12 18.10 -0.27
C LYS A 434 -5.04 16.59 -0.01
N ALA A 435 -5.95 15.79 -0.59
CA ALA A 435 -5.88 14.33 -0.54
C ALA A 435 -4.60 13.81 -1.21
N GLU A 436 -4.30 14.28 -2.43
CA GLU A 436 -3.07 13.94 -3.17
C GLU A 436 -1.81 14.30 -2.37
N LYS A 437 -1.75 15.50 -1.76
CA LYS A 437 -0.63 15.86 -0.89
C LYS A 437 -0.50 14.93 0.33
N LEU A 438 -1.62 14.43 0.84
CA LEU A 438 -1.63 13.54 2.01
C LEU A 438 -1.21 12.11 1.65
N GLU A 439 -1.50 11.64 0.43
CA GLU A 439 -1.17 10.30 -0.06
C GLU A 439 -0.73 10.36 -1.53
N PRO A 440 0.49 10.89 -1.80
CA PRO A 440 0.92 11.21 -3.17
C PRO A 440 1.12 9.96 -4.05
N TRP A 441 1.41 8.82 -3.42
CA TRP A 441 1.59 7.52 -4.08
C TRP A 441 0.32 6.98 -4.78
N ARG A 442 -0.89 7.46 -4.40
CA ARG A 442 -2.15 6.99 -4.99
C ARG A 442 -2.43 7.66 -6.33
N ALA A 443 -2.31 6.89 -7.40
CA ALA A 443 -2.55 7.36 -8.76
C ALA A 443 -3.95 7.95 -8.92
N GLY A 444 -4.98 7.33 -8.35
CA GLY A 444 -6.35 7.82 -8.47
C GLY A 444 -6.57 9.18 -7.81
N TYR A 445 -5.78 9.56 -6.81
CA TYR A 445 -5.89 10.89 -6.18
C TYR A 445 -5.32 11.98 -7.09
N HIS A 446 -4.23 11.67 -7.81
CA HIS A 446 -3.71 12.52 -8.87
C HIS A 446 -4.71 12.61 -10.03
N LEU A 447 -5.29 11.48 -10.47
CA LEU A 447 -6.29 11.47 -11.55
C LEU A 447 -7.56 12.24 -11.19
N LEU A 448 -8.02 12.18 -9.94
CA LEU A 448 -9.15 12.98 -9.46
C LEU A 448 -8.92 14.48 -9.68
N ALA A 449 -7.72 14.98 -9.34
CA ALA A 449 -7.35 16.37 -9.62
C ALA A 449 -7.37 16.66 -11.14
N GLY A 450 -6.83 15.75 -11.96
CA GLY A 450 -6.88 15.84 -13.42
C GLY A 450 -8.30 15.89 -14.00
N GLN A 451 -9.21 15.05 -13.50
CA GLN A 451 -10.62 15.03 -13.90
C GLN A 451 -11.33 16.35 -13.53
N ILE A 452 -11.07 16.90 -12.34
CA ILE A 452 -11.61 18.20 -11.92
C ILE A 452 -11.02 19.36 -12.75
N LEU A 453 -9.72 19.31 -13.07
CA LEU A 453 -9.07 20.27 -13.96
C LEU A 453 -9.72 20.30 -15.34
N LEU A 454 -10.11 19.14 -15.88
CA LEU A 454 -10.85 19.07 -17.13
C LEU A 454 -12.22 19.77 -17.04
N ARG A 455 -12.93 19.63 -15.91
CA ARG A 455 -14.19 20.37 -15.65
C ARG A 455 -13.99 21.88 -15.53
N LEU A 456 -12.80 22.33 -15.13
CA LEU A 456 -12.39 23.74 -15.06
C LEU A 456 -11.90 24.30 -16.41
N ASP A 457 -12.05 23.57 -17.51
CA ASP A 457 -11.50 23.88 -18.85
C ASP A 457 -9.96 24.01 -18.88
N ARG A 458 -9.27 23.42 -17.89
CA ARG A 458 -7.81 23.33 -17.81
C ARG A 458 -7.32 22.03 -18.46
N ALA A 459 -7.72 21.84 -19.71
CA ALA A 459 -7.51 20.61 -20.46
C ALA A 459 -6.03 20.20 -20.65
N ALA A 460 -5.12 21.16 -20.83
CA ALA A 460 -3.69 20.87 -20.94
C ALA A 460 -3.14 20.28 -19.63
N ASP A 461 -3.53 20.84 -18.48
CA ASP A 461 -3.16 20.32 -17.17
C ASP A 461 -3.75 18.92 -16.95
N ALA A 462 -5.04 18.73 -17.26
CA ALA A 462 -5.68 17.41 -17.18
C ALA A 462 -4.96 16.34 -18.01
N ALA A 463 -4.52 16.68 -19.23
CA ALA A 463 -3.72 15.79 -20.07
C ALA A 463 -2.36 15.48 -19.46
N SER A 464 -1.68 16.46 -18.84
CA SER A 464 -0.42 16.22 -18.14
C SER A 464 -0.57 15.28 -16.95
N TYR A 465 -1.63 15.43 -16.16
CA TYR A 465 -1.94 14.53 -15.04
C TYR A 465 -2.23 13.10 -15.51
N ALA A 466 -3.01 12.97 -16.58
CA ALA A 466 -3.30 11.68 -17.21
C ALA A 466 -2.01 11.01 -17.75
N ALA A 467 -1.19 11.74 -18.48
CA ALA A 467 0.05 11.18 -19.03
C ALA A 467 1.04 10.79 -17.93
N TYR A 468 1.14 11.59 -16.87
CA TYR A 468 1.99 11.30 -15.73
C TYR A 468 1.70 9.90 -15.16
N VAL A 469 0.42 9.58 -14.94
CA VAL A 469 -0.01 8.27 -14.41
C VAL A 469 0.12 7.17 -15.46
N ALA A 470 -0.32 7.42 -16.69
CA ALA A 470 -0.34 6.40 -17.74
C ALA A 470 1.05 5.84 -18.11
N ASP A 471 2.11 6.64 -17.94
CA ASP A 471 3.48 6.22 -18.21
C ASP A 471 4.12 5.43 -17.07
N ARG A 472 3.63 5.60 -15.83
CA ARG A 472 4.29 5.17 -14.58
C ARG A 472 3.58 4.02 -13.86
N TRP A 473 2.24 4.01 -13.90
CA TRP A 473 1.44 2.94 -13.32
C TRP A 473 1.05 1.91 -14.38
N THR A 474 0.57 0.77 -13.91
CA THR A 474 0.07 -0.33 -14.74
C THR A 474 -1.35 -0.68 -14.32
N SER A 475 -2.05 -1.50 -15.11
CA SER A 475 -3.36 -2.05 -14.74
C SER A 475 -4.39 -0.92 -14.48
N PRO A 476 -5.35 -1.00 -13.51
CA PRO A 476 -6.55 -0.15 -13.54
C PRO A 476 -6.25 1.35 -13.52
N ASP A 477 -5.16 1.77 -12.86
CA ASP A 477 -4.73 3.18 -12.76
C ASP A 477 -4.32 3.74 -14.13
N ARG A 478 -3.56 2.97 -14.90
CA ARG A 478 -3.16 3.38 -16.25
C ARG A 478 -4.39 3.47 -17.15
N ASP A 479 -5.32 2.52 -17.04
CA ASP A 479 -6.51 2.52 -17.88
C ASP A 479 -7.41 3.73 -17.56
N GLU A 480 -7.58 4.07 -16.28
CA GLU A 480 -8.30 5.28 -15.87
C GLU A 480 -7.59 6.56 -16.35
N ALA A 481 -6.25 6.58 -16.29
CA ALA A 481 -5.46 7.68 -16.83
C ALA A 481 -5.65 7.82 -18.35
N MET A 482 -5.66 6.72 -19.09
CA MET A 482 -5.91 6.73 -20.55
C MET A 482 -7.33 7.17 -20.88
N GLU A 483 -8.33 6.84 -20.06
CA GLU A 483 -9.70 7.38 -20.19
C GLU A 483 -9.70 8.91 -20.06
N LEU A 484 -9.07 9.45 -19.01
CA LEU A 484 -8.94 10.90 -18.83
C LEU A 484 -8.20 11.55 -20.02
N TRP A 485 -7.08 10.98 -20.44
CA TRP A 485 -6.32 11.45 -21.61
C TRP A 485 -7.20 11.51 -22.87
N ASN A 486 -8.02 10.48 -23.08
CA ASN A 486 -8.89 10.37 -24.24
C ASN A 486 -10.06 11.35 -24.22
N LEU A 487 -10.52 11.77 -23.04
CA LEU A 487 -11.52 12.85 -22.88
C LEU A 487 -10.97 14.24 -23.22
N VAL A 488 -9.64 14.45 -23.14
CA VAL A 488 -9.04 15.74 -23.50
C VAL A 488 -9.07 15.93 -25.02
N PRO A 489 -9.54 17.08 -25.56
CA PRO A 489 -9.49 17.35 -26.99
C PRO A 489 -8.07 17.26 -27.55
N VAL A 490 -7.88 16.59 -28.69
CA VAL A 490 -6.54 16.37 -29.31
C VAL A 490 -5.76 17.68 -29.50
N THR A 491 -6.44 18.78 -29.85
CA THR A 491 -5.83 20.11 -30.02
C THR A 491 -5.31 20.74 -28.73
N LYS A 492 -5.73 20.24 -27.57
CA LYS A 492 -5.31 20.71 -26.24
C LYS A 492 -4.33 19.73 -25.56
N ARG A 493 -4.01 18.59 -26.18
CA ARG A 493 -3.04 17.61 -25.62
C ARG A 493 -1.60 18.08 -25.85
N PRO A 494 -0.66 17.76 -24.93
CA PRO A 494 0.77 17.90 -25.18
C PRO A 494 1.21 17.16 -26.45
N ALA A 495 2.33 17.61 -27.05
CA ALA A 495 2.85 17.04 -28.29
C ALA A 495 3.32 15.59 -28.15
N GLN A 496 3.79 15.20 -26.96
CA GLN A 496 4.13 13.82 -26.62
C GLN A 496 3.00 13.28 -25.75
N GLY A 497 2.41 12.17 -26.19
CA GLY A 497 1.41 11.43 -25.43
C GLY A 497 2.01 10.28 -24.62
N PRO A 498 1.19 9.61 -23.80
CA PRO A 498 1.60 8.43 -23.06
C PRO A 498 2.10 7.33 -24.00
N ALA A 499 3.02 6.51 -23.52
CA ALA A 499 3.51 5.36 -24.28
C ALA A 499 2.35 4.43 -24.64
N GLU A 500 2.19 4.12 -25.92
CA GLU A 500 1.22 3.13 -26.39
C GLU A 500 1.67 1.72 -25.96
N ILE A 501 0.75 0.95 -25.40
CA ILE A 501 0.96 -0.46 -25.11
C ILE A 501 0.30 -1.26 -26.23
N ALA A 502 1.01 -2.26 -26.75
CA ALA A 502 0.50 -3.12 -27.82
C ALA A 502 -0.87 -3.69 -27.44
N GLU A 503 -1.88 -3.45 -28.28
CA GLU A 503 -3.20 -4.03 -28.11
C GLU A 503 -3.11 -5.55 -28.22
N ARG A 504 -3.79 -6.23 -27.28
CA ARG A 504 -3.96 -7.67 -27.38
C ARG A 504 -5.03 -7.98 -28.42
N HIS A 505 -4.60 -8.40 -29.61
CA HIS A 505 -5.52 -8.76 -30.68
C HIS A 505 -6.40 -10.00 -30.39
N ASP A 506 -6.10 -10.75 -29.32
CA ASP A 506 -6.84 -11.94 -28.91
C ASP A 506 -7.98 -11.67 -27.91
N VAL A 507 -8.23 -10.41 -27.53
CA VAL A 507 -9.24 -10.03 -26.53
C VAL A 507 -10.13 -8.89 -27.03
N SER A 508 -11.40 -8.94 -26.62
CA SER A 508 -12.39 -7.88 -26.83
C SER A 508 -12.51 -7.00 -25.58
N SER A 509 -13.02 -5.78 -25.74
CA SER A 509 -13.31 -4.87 -24.62
C SER A 509 -14.80 -4.51 -24.57
N ALA A 510 -15.33 -4.32 -23.37
CA ALA A 510 -16.67 -3.80 -23.13
C ALA A 510 -16.67 -2.88 -21.91
N GLU A 511 -17.65 -1.97 -21.85
CA GLU A 511 -17.91 -1.14 -20.68
C GLU A 511 -19.40 -1.08 -20.37
N GLY A 512 -19.76 -0.88 -19.11
CA GLY A 512 -21.15 -0.75 -18.70
C GLY A 512 -21.31 -0.60 -17.20
N ILE A 513 -22.55 -0.47 -16.75
CA ILE A 513 -22.88 -0.41 -15.33
C ILE A 513 -23.03 -1.82 -14.78
N VAL A 514 -22.35 -2.14 -13.69
CA VAL A 514 -22.44 -3.43 -13.02
C VAL A 514 -23.85 -3.60 -12.46
N LYS A 515 -24.58 -4.61 -12.95
CA LYS A 515 -25.91 -4.95 -12.45
C LYS A 515 -25.89 -6.04 -11.40
N LEU A 516 -25.00 -7.00 -11.58
CA LEU A 516 -24.89 -8.15 -10.71
C LEU A 516 -23.48 -8.71 -10.81
N VAL A 517 -22.89 -8.96 -9.65
CA VAL A 517 -21.78 -9.89 -9.52
C VAL A 517 -22.29 -11.06 -8.69
N ALA A 518 -22.19 -12.27 -9.22
CA ALA A 518 -22.50 -13.48 -8.48
C ALA A 518 -21.20 -14.22 -8.19
N CYS A 519 -20.90 -14.41 -6.91
CA CYS A 519 -19.73 -15.15 -6.46
C CYS A 519 -20.15 -16.44 -5.75
N ASP A 520 -19.50 -17.53 -6.13
CA ASP A 520 -19.52 -18.85 -5.51
C ASP A 520 -18.05 -19.27 -5.26
N GLU A 521 -17.81 -20.31 -4.46
CA GLU A 521 -16.47 -20.73 -4.00
C GLU A 521 -15.46 -20.91 -5.14
N HIS A 522 -15.93 -21.22 -6.36
CA HIS A 522 -15.08 -21.48 -7.52
C HIS A 522 -15.47 -20.72 -8.79
N LYS A 523 -16.52 -19.90 -8.75
CA LYS A 523 -17.07 -19.24 -9.94
C LYS A 523 -17.52 -17.84 -9.60
N MET A 524 -17.08 -16.88 -10.39
CA MET A 524 -17.63 -15.54 -10.38
C MET A 524 -18.21 -15.24 -11.76
N THR A 525 -19.40 -14.64 -11.79
CA THR A 525 -19.95 -14.04 -13.00
C THR A 525 -20.21 -12.57 -12.75
N MET A 526 -19.99 -11.75 -13.77
CA MET A 526 -20.28 -10.31 -13.72
C MET A 526 -21.18 -9.96 -14.90
N THR A 527 -22.27 -9.24 -14.62
CA THR A 527 -23.20 -8.76 -15.63
C THR A 527 -23.16 -7.24 -15.71
N LEU A 528 -22.82 -6.73 -16.89
CA LEU A 528 -22.82 -5.32 -17.21
C LEU A 528 -24.07 -4.95 -18.00
N GLU A 529 -24.72 -3.85 -17.66
CA GLU A 529 -25.71 -3.21 -18.51
C GLU A 529 -25.01 -2.26 -19.49
N GLN A 530 -25.11 -2.58 -20.78
CA GLN A 530 -24.64 -1.74 -21.87
C GLN A 530 -25.79 -1.51 -22.86
N GLY A 531 -26.41 -0.34 -22.82
CA GLY A 531 -27.57 -0.04 -23.65
C GLY A 531 -28.78 -0.91 -23.28
N ARG A 532 -29.36 -1.64 -24.25
CA ARG A 532 -30.58 -2.45 -24.05
C ARG A 532 -30.34 -3.93 -23.74
N GLN A 533 -29.11 -4.44 -23.88
CA GLN A 533 -28.81 -5.86 -23.62
C GLN A 533 -27.72 -6.01 -22.56
N PRO A 534 -27.95 -6.84 -21.52
CA PRO A 534 -26.93 -7.14 -20.54
C PRO A 534 -25.86 -8.05 -21.15
N LEU A 535 -24.60 -7.81 -20.79
CA LEU A 535 -23.46 -8.66 -21.11
C LEU A 535 -23.01 -9.39 -19.84
N THR A 536 -23.12 -10.71 -19.84
CA THR A 536 -22.66 -11.55 -18.73
C THR A 536 -21.31 -12.17 -19.06
N PHE A 537 -20.37 -12.08 -18.13
CA PHE A 537 -19.02 -12.59 -18.25
C PHE A 537 -18.74 -13.62 -17.16
N ARG A 538 -17.87 -14.58 -17.46
CA ARG A 538 -17.26 -15.45 -16.46
C ARG A 538 -15.93 -14.87 -16.01
N VAL A 539 -15.66 -14.94 -14.72
CA VAL A 539 -14.40 -14.50 -14.13
C VAL A 539 -13.69 -15.73 -13.57
N GLN A 540 -12.46 -15.95 -14.01
CA GLN A 540 -11.65 -17.08 -13.57
C GLN A 540 -10.84 -16.69 -12.33
N HIS A 541 -10.45 -17.68 -11.54
CA HIS A 541 -9.57 -17.43 -10.39
C HIS A 541 -8.23 -16.85 -10.87
N GLY A 542 -7.76 -15.78 -10.23
CA GLY A 542 -6.54 -15.08 -10.62
C GLY A 542 -6.67 -14.16 -11.85
N THR A 543 -7.89 -13.92 -12.36
CA THR A 543 -8.13 -12.85 -13.33
C THR A 543 -7.65 -11.53 -12.73
N ALA A 544 -6.75 -10.83 -13.43
CA ALA A 544 -6.26 -9.54 -13.00
C ALA A 544 -7.43 -8.53 -12.97
N GLY A 545 -7.43 -7.63 -12.00
CA GLY A 545 -8.41 -6.58 -11.96
C GLY A 545 -8.11 -5.59 -10.86
N GLY A 546 -8.90 -4.52 -10.83
CA GLY A 546 -8.82 -3.55 -9.76
C GLY A 546 -9.88 -2.47 -9.90
N PHE A 547 -9.62 -1.33 -9.27
CA PHE A 547 -10.62 -0.31 -9.02
C PHE A 547 -9.94 1.05 -8.87
N SER A 548 -10.69 2.14 -9.01
CA SER A 548 -10.19 3.50 -8.77
C SER A 548 -9.83 3.71 -7.29
N ASP A 549 -8.63 4.22 -6.99
CA ASP A 549 -8.19 4.53 -5.61
C ASP A 549 -9.14 5.45 -4.84
N THR A 550 -9.99 6.20 -5.54
CA THR A 550 -10.98 7.13 -4.98
C THR A 550 -12.22 6.44 -4.40
N LEU A 551 -12.39 5.13 -4.60
CA LEU A 551 -13.46 4.36 -3.94
C LEU A 551 -13.22 4.33 -2.43
N TRP A 552 -14.28 4.62 -1.67
CA TRP A 552 -14.20 4.89 -0.24
C TRP A 552 -13.81 3.68 0.61
N PHE A 553 -14.03 2.45 0.14
CA PHE A 553 -13.64 1.23 0.86
C PHE A 553 -12.17 0.85 0.64
N GLY A 554 -11.48 1.52 -0.30
CA GLY A 554 -10.05 1.39 -0.54
C GLY A 554 -9.59 -0.02 -0.91
N GLU A 555 -8.26 -0.18 -1.01
CA GLU A 555 -7.64 -1.48 -1.28
C GLU A 555 -7.89 -2.48 -0.15
N ASP A 556 -7.94 -2.01 1.10
CA ASP A 556 -8.05 -2.86 2.29
C ASP A 556 -9.37 -3.65 2.36
N HIS A 557 -10.44 -3.16 1.74
CA HIS A 557 -11.76 -3.82 1.79
C HIS A 557 -12.35 -4.10 0.40
N PHE A 558 -11.60 -3.86 -0.68
CA PHE A 558 -12.10 -4.17 -2.01
C PHE A 558 -12.28 -5.68 -2.22
N THR A 559 -13.44 -6.02 -2.75
CA THR A 559 -13.75 -7.31 -3.35
C THR A 559 -14.61 -7.07 -4.58
N PRO A 560 -14.40 -7.80 -5.69
CA PRO A 560 -15.27 -7.64 -6.85
C PRO A 560 -16.70 -8.16 -6.58
N CYS A 561 -16.91 -8.95 -5.54
CA CYS A 561 -18.19 -9.62 -5.23
C CYS A 561 -19.24 -8.72 -4.59
N TYR A 562 -18.84 -7.69 -3.86
CA TYR A 562 -19.73 -6.83 -3.09
C TYR A 562 -19.39 -5.36 -3.33
N HIS A 563 -20.35 -4.47 -3.07
CA HIS A 563 -20.19 -3.01 -3.21
C HIS A 563 -19.80 -2.51 -4.61
N THR A 564 -19.91 -3.37 -5.63
CA THR A 564 -19.60 -3.05 -7.03
C THR A 564 -20.84 -2.75 -7.88
N THR A 565 -22.03 -3.15 -7.43
CA THR A 565 -23.30 -2.89 -8.15
C THR A 565 -23.54 -1.39 -8.28
N GLY A 566 -23.84 -0.94 -9.50
CA GLY A 566 -24.05 0.47 -9.83
C GLY A 566 -22.76 1.20 -10.23
N LEU A 567 -21.57 0.64 -9.97
CA LEU A 567 -20.32 1.19 -10.50
C LEU A 567 -20.24 0.96 -12.01
N ARG A 568 -19.56 1.87 -12.72
CA ARG A 568 -19.11 1.61 -14.08
C ARG A 568 -17.93 0.66 -14.03
N ALA A 569 -17.90 -0.31 -14.94
CA ALA A 569 -16.78 -1.22 -15.10
C ALA A 569 -16.34 -1.26 -16.56
N VAL A 570 -15.02 -1.33 -16.75
CA VAL A 570 -14.37 -1.59 -18.04
C VAL A 570 -13.75 -2.98 -17.97
N VAL A 571 -14.03 -3.81 -18.96
CA VAL A 571 -13.61 -5.22 -18.98
C VAL A 571 -12.91 -5.58 -20.28
N GLN A 572 -11.92 -6.46 -20.18
CA GLN A 572 -11.32 -7.15 -21.32
C GLN A 572 -11.58 -8.64 -21.20
N TYR A 573 -11.96 -9.28 -22.30
CA TYR A 573 -12.44 -10.65 -22.28
C TYR A 573 -12.12 -11.41 -23.57
N LYS A 574 -12.02 -12.73 -23.46
CA LYS A 574 -12.00 -13.64 -24.61
C LYS A 574 -13.43 -13.98 -24.98
N PRO A 575 -13.90 -13.67 -26.20
CA PRO A 575 -15.26 -13.98 -26.61
C PRO A 575 -15.59 -15.46 -26.46
N ALA A 576 -16.77 -15.75 -25.90
CA ALA A 576 -17.23 -17.13 -25.77
C ALA A 576 -17.56 -17.74 -27.13
N ALA A 577 -17.24 -19.03 -27.32
CA ALA A 577 -17.73 -19.78 -28.47
C ALA A 577 -19.25 -20.06 -28.37
N ASP A 578 -19.75 -20.17 -27.14
CA ASP A 578 -21.17 -20.28 -26.81
C ASP A 578 -21.78 -18.88 -26.62
N LYS A 579 -22.93 -18.61 -27.26
CA LYS A 579 -23.63 -17.31 -27.17
C LYS A 579 -24.43 -17.13 -25.87
N SER A 580 -24.42 -18.09 -24.96
CA SER A 580 -25.11 -17.99 -23.66
C SER A 580 -24.50 -16.95 -22.70
N TYR A 581 -23.27 -16.50 -22.96
CA TYR A 581 -22.57 -15.43 -22.23
C TYR A 581 -21.60 -14.71 -23.18
N ALA A 582 -21.09 -13.54 -22.78
CA ALA A 582 -20.23 -12.70 -23.62
C ALA A 582 -18.81 -13.24 -23.75
N GLY A 583 -18.22 -13.73 -22.65
CA GLY A 583 -16.86 -14.29 -22.65
C GLY A 583 -16.24 -14.45 -21.27
N ASP A 584 -15.01 -14.96 -21.26
CA ASP A 584 -14.19 -15.12 -20.07
C ASP A 584 -13.32 -13.87 -19.86
N LEU A 585 -13.42 -13.24 -18.69
CA LEU A 585 -12.64 -12.05 -18.36
C LEU A 585 -11.16 -12.39 -18.21
N VAL A 586 -10.34 -11.56 -18.85
CA VAL A 586 -8.89 -11.50 -18.62
C VAL A 586 -8.51 -10.29 -17.78
N PHE A 587 -9.36 -9.26 -17.76
CA PHE A 587 -9.20 -8.07 -16.93
C PHE A 587 -10.55 -7.42 -16.60
N PHE A 588 -10.66 -6.80 -15.42
CA PHE A 588 -11.75 -5.90 -15.07
C PHE A 588 -11.24 -4.69 -14.25
N GLY A 589 -11.78 -3.51 -14.52
CA GLY A 589 -11.52 -2.28 -13.77
C GLY A 589 -12.81 -1.60 -13.36
N PHE A 590 -13.06 -1.46 -12.05
CA PHE A 590 -14.19 -0.69 -11.53
C PHE A 590 -13.82 0.80 -11.46
N ARG A 591 -14.77 1.67 -11.82
CA ARG A 591 -14.56 3.12 -11.90
C ARG A 591 -15.43 3.85 -10.90
N ASP A 592 -14.84 4.88 -10.33
CA ASP A 592 -15.50 5.83 -9.43
C ASP A 592 -15.67 7.17 -10.14
N ASP A 593 -16.68 7.22 -11.00
CA ASP A 593 -16.90 8.37 -11.85
C ASP A 593 -17.28 9.62 -11.04
N LEU A 594 -16.68 10.76 -11.39
CA LEU A 594 -17.07 12.04 -10.80
C LEU A 594 -18.58 12.29 -10.99
N PRO A 595 -19.26 12.78 -9.93
CA PRO A 595 -20.66 13.19 -10.05
C PRO A 595 -20.88 14.17 -11.21
N ALA A 596 -22.05 14.08 -11.85
CA ALA A 596 -22.43 15.05 -12.88
C ALA A 596 -22.52 16.46 -12.27
N ALA A 597 -22.03 17.46 -13.00
CA ALA A 597 -22.22 18.85 -12.61
C ALA A 597 -23.72 19.21 -12.67
N PRO A 598 -24.21 20.13 -11.80
CA PRO A 598 -25.58 20.60 -11.86
C PRO A 598 -25.94 21.12 -13.24
N ALA A 599 -27.13 20.77 -13.74
CA ALA A 599 -27.62 21.31 -15.01
C ALA A 599 -27.71 22.85 -14.93
N GLY A 600 -27.00 23.55 -15.81
CA GLY A 600 -26.99 25.01 -15.86
C GLY A 600 -25.82 25.71 -15.15
N ALA A 601 -24.86 24.97 -14.60
CA ALA A 601 -23.56 25.53 -14.17
C ALA A 601 -22.70 25.91 -15.39
N ALA A 602 -23.15 26.91 -16.16
CA ALA A 602 -22.25 27.65 -17.02
C ALA A 602 -21.22 28.31 -16.11
N THR A 603 -19.94 28.09 -16.42
CA THR A 603 -18.81 28.76 -15.77
C THR A 603 -19.13 30.24 -15.61
N ALA A 604 -19.38 30.68 -14.38
CA ALA A 604 -19.56 32.09 -14.09
C ALA A 604 -18.31 32.82 -14.63
N PRO A 605 -18.47 33.87 -15.45
CA PRO A 605 -17.32 34.55 -16.04
C PRO A 605 -16.46 35.11 -14.91
N ARG A 606 -15.20 34.69 -14.87
CA ARG A 606 -14.19 35.17 -13.91
C ARG A 606 -14.18 36.70 -13.94
N ALA A 607 -14.47 37.33 -12.79
CA ALA A 607 -14.22 38.76 -12.63
C ALA A 607 -12.72 39.01 -12.82
N LYS A 608 -12.41 39.97 -13.71
CA LYS A 608 -11.04 40.33 -14.12
C LYS A 608 -10.18 40.85 -12.98
#